data_AF-A0A934D010-F1
#
_entry.id   AF-A0A934D010-F1
#
_cell.length_a   1.000
_cell.length_b   1.000
_cell.length_c   1.000
_cell.angle_alpha   90.00
_cell.angle_beta   90.00
_cell.angle_gamma   90.00
#
_symmetry.space_group_name_H-M   'P 1'
#
loop_
_entity.id
_entity.type
_entity.pdbx_description
1 polymer ?
#
loop_
_entity_poly.entity_id
_entity_poly.type
_entity_poly.pdbx_seq_one_letter_code
_entity_poly.pdbx_strand_id
1 'polypeptide(L)'
;MSIDDLQSIFEGRKKSWDGGETIVLILPPPKSEAMNTLAAKVFKKSDPADVARFYLKAIFQQAFVYPPKSAGTTEKAVAEVSQNEGAIAVVDAGEIDDKKSVRIIKVNGL
;
A
#
# COMPACT_ATOMS: atom_id res chain seq x y z
N MET A 1 12.63 0.64 -6.88
CA MET A 1 11.71 -0.18 -6.09
C MET A 1 11.18 -1.28 -6.98
N SER A 2 11.39 -2.52 -6.57
CA SER A 2 10.95 -3.75 -7.24
C SER A 2 9.63 -4.25 -6.64
N ILE A 3 9.06 -5.31 -7.23
CA ILE A 3 7.89 -5.97 -6.65
C ILE A 3 8.23 -6.64 -5.31
N ASP A 4 9.43 -7.19 -5.16
CA ASP A 4 9.87 -7.85 -3.92
C ASP A 4 10.07 -6.84 -2.78
N ASP A 5 10.48 -5.60 -3.12
CA ASP A 5 10.52 -4.49 -2.17
C ASP A 5 9.10 -4.17 -1.68
N LEU A 6 8.14 -4.07 -2.60
CA LEU A 6 6.73 -3.82 -2.25
C LEU A 6 6.17 -4.95 -1.39
N GLN A 7 6.46 -6.22 -1.71
CA GLN A 7 6.07 -7.35 -0.86
C GLN A 7 6.63 -7.22 0.54
N SER A 8 7.92 -6.92 0.65
CA SER A 8 8.55 -6.78 1.95
C SER A 8 7.95 -5.64 2.76
N ILE A 9 7.56 -4.54 2.11
CA ILE A 9 6.89 -3.41 2.76
C ILE A 9 5.46 -3.75 3.20
N PHE A 10 4.62 -4.21 2.27
CA PHE A 10 3.19 -4.46 2.53
C PHE A 10 2.95 -5.69 3.43
N GLU A 11 3.87 -6.66 3.45
CA GLU A 11 3.81 -7.78 4.40
C GLU A 11 4.46 -7.44 5.76
N GLY A 12 5.03 -6.24 5.91
CA GLY A 12 5.63 -5.76 7.16
C GLY A 12 7.01 -6.35 7.47
N ARG A 13 7.69 -6.97 6.49
CA ARG A 13 9.09 -7.39 6.62
C ARG A 13 10.05 -6.19 6.62
N LYS A 14 9.72 -5.13 5.89
CA LYS A 14 10.36 -3.81 5.92
C LYS A 14 9.38 -2.80 6.51
N LYS A 15 9.74 -2.18 7.64
CA LYS A 15 8.88 -1.26 8.40
C LYS A 15 9.36 0.19 8.44
N SER A 16 10.58 0.44 7.97
CA SER A 16 11.19 1.78 7.92
C SER A 16 11.84 2.00 6.57
N TRP A 17 11.83 3.25 6.11
CA TRP A 17 12.64 3.72 4.99
C TRP A 17 14.11 3.75 5.39
N ASP A 18 14.99 3.82 4.39
CA ASP A 18 16.44 3.79 4.64
C ASP A 18 16.93 5.04 5.40
N GLY A 19 16.13 6.11 5.41
CA GLY A 19 16.33 7.32 6.23
C GLY A 19 15.88 7.21 7.69
N GLY A 20 15.20 6.12 8.06
CA GLY A 20 14.72 5.85 9.41
C GLY A 20 13.23 6.18 9.65
N GLU A 21 12.57 6.84 8.70
CA GLU A 21 11.14 7.16 8.79
C GLU A 21 10.31 5.87 8.78
N THR A 22 9.29 5.80 9.63
CA THR A 22 8.40 4.63 9.69
C THR A 22 7.51 4.57 8.46
N ILE A 23 7.36 3.39 7.87
CA ILE A 23 6.50 3.19 6.72
C ILE A 23 5.04 3.15 7.16
N VAL A 24 4.23 4.06 6.62
CA VAL A 24 2.79 4.08 6.83
C VAL A 24 2.08 3.52 5.60
N LEU A 25 1.35 2.43 5.76
CA LEU A 25 0.66 1.76 4.66
C LEU A 25 -0.74 2.35 4.45
N ILE A 26 -1.02 2.74 3.21
CA ILE A 26 -2.35 3.15 2.76
C ILE A 26 -2.79 2.17 1.66
N LEU A 27 -3.85 1.44 1.94
CA LEU A 27 -4.43 0.48 1.01
C LEU A 27 -5.36 1.19 0.01
N PRO A 28 -5.42 0.69 -1.24
CA PRO A 28 -6.43 1.12 -2.20
C PRO A 28 -7.86 0.87 -1.69
N PRO A 29 -8.88 1.44 -2.36
CA PRO A 29 -10.27 1.11 -2.09
C PRO A 29 -10.52 -0.41 -2.22
N PRO A 30 -11.24 -1.08 -1.29
CA PRO A 30 -11.36 -2.55 -1.28
C PRO A 30 -11.94 -3.22 -2.53
N LYS A 31 -12.62 -2.48 -3.41
CA LYS A 31 -13.24 -2.99 -4.64
C LYS A 31 -12.62 -2.42 -5.92
N SER A 32 -11.47 -1.75 -5.82
CA SER A 32 -10.79 -1.18 -6.99
C SER A 32 -9.91 -2.20 -7.70
N GLU A 33 -9.61 -1.94 -8.96
CA GLU A 33 -8.61 -2.71 -9.72
C GLU A 33 -7.23 -2.65 -9.06
N ALA A 34 -6.86 -1.50 -8.50
CA ALA A 34 -5.63 -1.36 -7.71
C ALA A 34 -5.56 -2.32 -6.51
N MET A 35 -6.68 -2.57 -5.82
CA MET A 35 -6.73 -3.57 -4.74
C MET A 35 -6.59 -4.99 -5.30
N ASN A 36 -7.22 -5.31 -6.43
CA ASN A 36 -7.08 -6.61 -7.09
C ASN A 36 -5.61 -6.87 -7.49
N THR A 37 -4.96 -5.86 -8.08
CA THR A 37 -3.56 -5.93 -8.47
C THR A 37 -2.64 -6.06 -7.26
N LEU A 38 -2.88 -5.29 -6.19
CA LEU A 38 -2.13 -5.43 -4.94
C LEU A 38 -2.23 -6.86 -4.39
N ALA A 39 -3.45 -7.40 -4.29
CA ALA A 39 -3.67 -8.77 -3.82
C ALA A 39 -2.93 -9.81 -4.69
N ALA A 40 -3.08 -9.74 -6.00
CA ALA A 40 -2.52 -10.72 -6.93
C ALA A 40 -1.00 -10.62 -7.09
N LYS A 41 -0.45 -9.40 -7.18
CA LYS A 41 0.95 -9.18 -7.51
C LYS A 41 1.84 -9.11 -6.28
N VAL A 42 1.35 -8.50 -5.19
CA VAL A 42 2.12 -8.34 -3.96
C VAL A 42 1.84 -9.51 -3.03
N PHE A 43 0.59 -9.74 -2.64
CA PHE A 43 0.26 -10.82 -1.69
C PHE A 43 0.16 -12.22 -2.31
N LYS A 44 0.22 -12.31 -3.65
CA LYS A 44 0.01 -13.56 -4.41
C LYS A 44 -1.32 -14.25 -4.03
N LYS A 45 -2.37 -13.46 -3.86
CA LYS A 45 -3.74 -13.90 -3.54
C LYS A 45 -4.69 -13.63 -4.70
N SER A 46 -5.61 -14.57 -4.93
CA SER A 46 -6.64 -14.41 -5.96
C SER A 46 -7.83 -13.58 -5.47
N ASP A 47 -8.12 -13.60 -4.16
CA ASP A 47 -9.20 -12.84 -3.54
C ASP A 47 -8.65 -11.60 -2.80
N PRO A 48 -9.04 -10.37 -3.19
CA PRO A 48 -8.73 -9.14 -2.46
C PRO A 48 -9.04 -9.18 -0.97
N ALA A 49 -10.09 -9.90 -0.56
CA ALA A 49 -10.47 -10.02 0.85
C ALA A 49 -9.40 -10.73 1.69
N ASP A 50 -8.53 -11.53 1.07
CA ASP A 50 -7.41 -12.18 1.76
C ASP A 50 -6.37 -11.19 2.29
N VAL A 51 -6.25 -10.00 1.68
CA VAL A 51 -5.37 -8.93 2.19
C VAL A 51 -5.88 -8.43 3.55
N ALA A 52 -7.19 -8.21 3.68
CA ALA A 52 -7.79 -7.83 4.96
C ALA A 52 -7.63 -8.93 6.02
N ARG A 53 -7.84 -10.20 5.63
CA ARG A 53 -7.63 -11.36 6.51
C ARG A 53 -6.18 -11.48 6.96
N PHE A 54 -5.22 -11.21 6.06
CA PHE A 54 -3.80 -11.19 6.37
C PHE A 54 -3.49 -10.19 7.49
N TYR A 55 -3.91 -8.93 7.33
CA TYR A 55 -3.64 -7.91 8.35
C TYR A 55 -4.35 -8.19 9.67
N LEU A 56 -5.59 -8.69 9.64
CA LEU A 56 -6.30 -9.10 10.85
C LEU A 56 -5.48 -10.14 11.63
N LYS A 57 -5.01 -11.20 10.94
CA LYS A 57 -4.15 -12.22 11.55
C LYS A 57 -2.84 -11.63 12.07
N ALA A 58 -2.19 -10.77 11.28
CA ALA A 58 -0.91 -10.17 11.64
C ALA A 58 -1.02 -9.25 12.89
N ILE A 59 -2.14 -8.57 13.08
CA ILE A 59 -2.42 -7.77 14.28
C ILE A 59 -2.65 -8.65 15.49
N PHE A 60 -3.46 -9.71 15.35
CA PHE A 60 -3.65 -10.70 16.43
C PHE A 60 -2.33 -11.34 16.87
N GLN A 61 -1.39 -11.52 15.93
CA GLN A 61 -0.05 -12.04 16.18
C GLN A 61 0.96 -10.97 16.63
N GLN A 62 0.52 -9.72 16.84
CA GLN A 62 1.38 -8.57 17.20
C GLN A 62 2.51 -8.28 16.19
N ALA A 63 2.43 -8.83 14.97
CA ALA A 63 3.37 -8.51 13.89
C ALA A 63 3.12 -7.11 13.33
N PHE A 64 1.87 -6.64 13.40
CA PHE A 64 1.44 -5.27 13.14
C PHE A 64 0.76 -4.70 14.39
N VAL A 65 1.05 -3.43 14.72
CA VAL A 65 0.41 -2.74 15.84
C VAL A 65 -0.97 -2.22 15.43
N TYR A 66 -1.09 -1.71 14.22
CA TYR A 66 -2.32 -1.14 13.67
C TYR A 66 -2.57 -1.67 12.25
N PRO A 67 -3.84 -1.79 11.83
CA PRO A 67 -4.15 -2.06 10.45
C PRO A 67 -3.71 -0.88 9.56
N PRO A 68 -3.35 -1.13 8.29
CA PRO A 68 -3.19 -0.06 7.31
C PRO A 68 -4.44 0.80 7.20
N LYS A 69 -4.24 2.08 6.86
CA LYS A 69 -5.35 2.97 6.49
C LYS A 69 -5.92 2.49 5.15
N SER A 70 -7.23 2.66 4.92
CA SER A 70 -7.83 2.49 3.59
C SER A 70 -8.27 3.84 3.07
N ALA A 71 -7.70 4.26 1.95
CA ALA A 71 -8.16 5.45 1.27
C ALA A 71 -9.38 5.08 0.44
N GLY A 72 -10.55 5.61 0.80
CA GLY A 72 -11.80 5.31 0.09
C GLY A 72 -11.81 5.74 -1.39
N THR A 73 -10.91 6.65 -1.79
CA THR A 73 -10.70 7.09 -3.19
C THR A 73 -9.21 7.34 -3.46
N THR A 74 -8.81 7.39 -4.73
CA THR A 74 -7.43 7.68 -5.14
C THR A 74 -6.98 9.09 -4.72
N GLU A 75 -7.85 10.10 -4.79
CA GLU A 75 -7.52 11.46 -4.34
C GLU A 75 -7.21 11.50 -2.85
N LYS A 76 -7.99 10.77 -2.04
CA LYS A 76 -7.74 10.64 -0.60
C LYS A 76 -6.42 9.90 -0.34
N ALA A 77 -6.11 8.87 -1.12
CA ALA A 77 -4.85 8.15 -0.99
C ALA A 77 -3.65 9.09 -1.22
N VAL A 78 -3.71 9.90 -2.29
CA VAL A 78 -2.64 10.85 -2.60
C VAL A 78 -2.55 11.97 -1.55
N ALA A 79 -3.69 12.47 -1.06
CA ALA A 79 -3.70 13.46 0.02
C ALA A 79 -3.09 12.90 1.32
N GLU A 80 -3.40 11.66 1.68
CA GLU A 80 -2.80 11.01 2.85
C GLU A 80 -1.29 10.80 2.66
N VAL A 81 -0.83 10.39 1.47
CA VAL A 81 0.60 10.25 1.18
C VAL A 81 1.33 11.58 1.25
N SER A 82 0.74 12.68 0.75
CA SER A 82 1.38 13.99 0.76
C SER A 82 1.47 14.62 2.15
N GLN A 83 0.58 14.24 3.07
CA GLN A 83 0.52 14.78 4.43
C GLN A 83 1.30 13.94 5.46
N ASN A 84 1.58 12.68 5.17
CA ASN A 84 2.25 11.77 6.09
C ASN A 84 3.62 11.39 5.54
N GLU A 85 4.67 11.93 6.14
CA GLU A 85 6.03 11.52 5.83
C GLU A 85 6.20 10.01 6.07
N GLY A 86 6.82 9.34 5.11
CA GLY A 86 6.98 7.89 5.13
C GLY A 86 5.76 7.07 4.69
N ALA A 87 4.66 7.71 4.28
CA ALA A 87 3.51 6.98 3.75
C ALA A 87 3.70 6.46 2.33
N ILE A 88 3.08 5.32 2.03
CA ILE A 88 3.02 4.71 0.70
C ILE A 88 1.62 4.20 0.41
N ALA A 89 1.16 4.43 -0.83
CA ALA A 89 -0.10 3.92 -1.34
C ALA A 89 0.10 3.26 -2.72
N VAL A 90 -0.76 2.27 -3.02
CA VAL A 90 -0.98 1.80 -4.39
C VAL A 90 -2.26 2.43 -4.91
N VAL A 91 -2.22 2.97 -6.10
CA VAL A 91 -3.30 3.73 -6.73
C VAL A 91 -3.36 3.39 -8.22
N ASP A 92 -4.51 3.63 -8.84
CA ASP A 92 -4.63 3.52 -10.29
C ASP A 92 -3.91 4.70 -10.95
N ALA A 93 -2.99 4.40 -11.88
CA ALA A 93 -2.23 5.43 -12.60
C ALA A 93 -3.11 6.32 -13.48
N GLY A 94 -4.24 5.80 -13.98
CA GLY A 94 -5.18 6.57 -14.80
C GLY A 94 -5.95 7.64 -14.02
N GLU A 95 -5.97 7.55 -12.69
CA GLU A 95 -6.66 8.49 -11.80
C GLU A 95 -5.71 9.53 -11.18
N ILE A 96 -4.43 9.52 -11.55
CA ILE A 96 -3.44 10.49 -11.05
C ILE A 96 -3.19 11.57 -12.08
N ASP A 97 -3.42 12.82 -11.67
CA ASP A 97 -2.89 13.99 -12.39
C ASP A 97 -1.40 14.15 -12.07
N ASP A 98 -0.57 14.35 -13.10
CA ASP A 98 0.91 14.41 -13.03
C ASP A 98 1.44 15.57 -12.16
N LYS A 99 0.57 16.48 -11.71
CA LYS A 99 0.92 17.70 -10.94
C LYS A 99 0.86 17.55 -9.42
N LYS A 100 0.79 16.33 -8.87
CA LYS A 100 0.65 16.13 -7.41
C LYS A 100 2.00 16.16 -6.68
N SER A 101 1.99 16.64 -5.43
CA SER A 101 3.16 16.83 -4.54
C SER A 101 3.80 15.53 -4.01
N VAL A 102 3.57 14.41 -4.68
CA VAL A 102 4.02 13.08 -4.26
C VAL A 102 4.97 12.49 -5.30
N ARG A 103 5.89 11.64 -4.84
CA ARG A 103 6.74 10.88 -5.74
C ARG A 103 5.98 9.67 -6.27
N ILE A 104 5.76 9.61 -7.57
CA ILE A 104 5.14 8.47 -8.25
C ILE A 104 6.24 7.50 -8.69
N ILE A 105 6.09 6.22 -8.37
CA ILE A 105 7.00 5.17 -8.81
C ILE A 105 6.19 4.14 -9.59
N LYS A 106 6.47 4.01 -10.89
CA LYS A 106 5.95 2.91 -11.70
C LYS A 106 6.79 1.67 -11.39
N VAL A 107 6.12 0.59 -11.01
CA VAL A 107 6.78 -0.69 -10.72
C VAL A 107 6.42 -1.66 -11.83
N ASN A 108 7.42 -2.15 -12.58
CA ASN A 108 7.18 -3.07 -13.69
C ASN A 108 6.46 -4.34 -13.20
N GLY A 109 5.33 -4.66 -13.84
CA GLY A 109 4.49 -5.81 -13.49
C GLY A 109 3.38 -5.51 -12.47
N LEU A 110 3.24 -4.24 -12.09
CA LEU A 110 2.15 -3.70 -11.28
C LEU A 110 1.43 -2.57 -12.02
#